data_AF-A0A817XLR7-F1
#
_entry.id   AF-A0A817XLR7-F1
#
_cell.length_a   1.000
_cell.length_b   1.000
_cell.length_c   1.000
_cell.angle_alpha   90.00
_cell.angle_beta   90.00
_cell.angle_gamma   90.00
#
_symmetry.space_group_name_H-M   'P 1'
#
loop_
_entity.id
_entity.type
_entity.pdbx_description
1 polymer ?
#
loop_
_entity_poly.entity_id
_entity_poly.type
_entity_poly.pdbx_seq_one_letter_code
_entity_poly.pdbx_strand_id
1 'polypeptide(L)'
;MWWHLQNLGYVTLLTLDELQHDKFILTLDLRSGYWQVEMDASSKPLTAFVTHKGLFECTVMPFGLTNAPTTFQRLMNIVLAGLKWQCCLVYLDDIIVYSSTFKQHIKDLRKVFLALVGANLTLKASKCNFCRREMKLLWHLITPDGIKPDLGLIATIEKCARPTNIKGVQAFLGLTGYYRRTSP
;
A
#
# COMPACT_ATOMS: atom_id res chain seq x y z
N MET A 1 -2.23 8.97 -10.99
CA MET A 1 -2.59 9.45 -9.63
C MET A 1 -4.07 9.28 -9.32
N TRP A 2 -5.00 9.64 -10.22
CA TRP A 2 -6.45 9.55 -9.99
C TRP A 2 -7.07 8.15 -10.11
N TRP A 3 -6.49 7.26 -10.92
CA TRP A 3 -6.95 5.86 -11.05
C TRP A 3 -6.72 5.01 -9.79
N HIS A 4 -5.71 5.37 -8.98
CA HIS A 4 -5.48 4.71 -7.69
C HIS A 4 -6.60 5.05 -6.70
N LEU A 5 -7.05 6.30 -6.63
CA LEU A 5 -8.07 6.75 -5.67
C LEU A 5 -9.45 6.08 -5.85
N GLN A 6 -9.87 5.75 -7.08
CA GLN A 6 -11.15 5.07 -7.32
C GLN A 6 -11.13 3.58 -6.96
N ASN A 7 -9.99 2.88 -7.12
CA ASN A 7 -9.82 1.51 -6.62
C ASN A 7 -9.50 1.46 -5.12
N LEU A 8 -8.85 2.50 -4.57
CA LEU A 8 -8.72 2.71 -3.13
C LEU A 8 -10.12 2.77 -2.49
N GLY A 9 -11.10 3.50 -3.03
CA GLY A 9 -12.42 3.62 -2.39
C GLY A 9 -13.11 2.28 -2.05
N TYR A 10 -13.06 1.27 -2.91
CA TYR A 10 -13.71 -0.02 -2.66
C TYR A 10 -12.84 -1.03 -1.91
N VAL A 11 -11.54 -1.09 -2.23
CA VAL A 11 -10.62 -2.03 -1.59
C VAL A 11 -10.33 -1.58 -0.17
N THR A 12 -10.05 -0.28 0.05
CA THR A 12 -9.73 0.28 1.36
C THR A 12 -10.88 0.08 2.36
N LEU A 13 -12.14 0.24 1.94
CA LEU A 13 -13.31 0.07 2.82
C LEU A 13 -13.48 -1.39 3.29
N LEU A 14 -13.46 -2.37 2.38
CA LEU A 14 -13.54 -3.78 2.76
C LEU A 14 -12.34 -4.20 3.62
N THR A 15 -11.14 -3.72 3.29
CA THR A 15 -9.94 -4.02 4.09
C THR A 15 -9.96 -3.40 5.48
N LEU A 16 -10.53 -2.20 5.65
CA LEU A 16 -10.54 -1.53 6.94
C LEU A 16 -11.67 -2.04 7.85
N ASP A 17 -12.83 -2.42 7.29
CA ASP A 17 -13.93 -3.00 8.05
C ASP A 17 -13.54 -4.36 8.65
N GLU A 18 -12.78 -5.19 7.92
CA GLU A 18 -12.21 -6.43 8.46
C GLU A 18 -11.28 -6.17 9.65
N LEU A 19 -10.51 -5.08 9.61
CA LEU A 19 -9.53 -4.74 10.65
C LEU A 19 -10.16 -4.19 11.94
N GLN A 20 -11.42 -3.74 11.93
CA GLN A 20 -12.06 -3.16 13.12
C GLN A 20 -12.22 -4.16 14.27
N HIS A 21 -12.34 -5.46 13.95
CA HIS A 21 -12.59 -6.49 14.96
C HIS A 21 -11.31 -7.11 15.55
N ASP A 22 -10.15 -6.81 14.95
CA ASP A 22 -8.89 -7.43 15.36
C ASP A 22 -8.11 -6.61 16.36
N LYS A 23 -7.59 -7.32 17.38
CA LYS A 23 -6.89 -6.71 18.51
C LYS A 23 -5.41 -6.45 18.23
N PHE A 24 -4.84 -7.15 17.26
CA PHE A 24 -3.42 -7.06 16.92
C PHE A 24 -3.28 -6.81 15.42
N ILE A 25 -2.74 -5.64 15.08
CA ILE A 25 -2.47 -5.22 13.70
C ILE A 25 -0.99 -4.85 13.61
N LEU A 26 -0.38 -5.19 12.49
CA LEU A 26 1.02 -4.95 12.18
C LEU A 26 1.15 -4.64 10.69
N THR A 27 1.96 -3.63 10.35
CA THR A 27 2.29 -3.32 8.94
C THR A 27 3.74 -3.66 8.63
N LEU A 28 3.94 -4.27 7.47
CA LEU A 28 5.25 -4.61 6.91
C LEU A 28 5.43 -3.83 5.60
N ASP A 29 6.60 -3.22 5.45
CA ASP A 29 6.98 -2.44 4.27
C ASP A 29 8.12 -3.18 3.54
N LEU A 30 7.95 -3.36 2.22
CA LEU A 30 8.97 -3.99 1.38
C LEU A 30 10.11 -3.00 1.07
N ARG A 31 11.35 -3.49 1.12
CA ARG A 31 12.53 -2.67 0.81
C ARG A 31 12.57 -2.35 -0.68
N SER A 32 12.22 -1.13 -1.07
CA SER A 32 12.23 -0.72 -2.48
C SER A 32 11.47 -1.74 -3.36
N GLY A 33 10.21 -2.04 -3.02
CA GLY A 33 9.44 -3.18 -3.55
C GLY A 33 9.63 -3.43 -5.05
N TYR A 34 9.46 -2.40 -5.88
CA TYR A 34 9.61 -2.55 -7.34
C TYR A 34 11.00 -3.04 -7.78
N TRP A 35 12.07 -2.60 -7.11
CA TRP A 35 13.44 -2.98 -7.44
C TRP A 35 13.76 -4.44 -7.11
N GLN A 36 12.85 -5.15 -6.44
CA GLN A 36 12.97 -6.57 -6.16
C GLN A 36 12.33 -7.45 -7.25
N VAL A 37 11.62 -6.84 -8.21
CA VAL A 37 10.96 -7.55 -9.30
C VAL A 37 11.82 -7.51 -10.54
N GLU A 38 12.17 -8.67 -11.09
CA GLU A 38 12.93 -8.75 -12.33
C GLU A 38 12.09 -8.25 -13.52
N MET A 39 12.73 -7.51 -14.42
CA MET A 39 12.14 -7.15 -15.71
C MET A 39 12.14 -8.35 -16.66
N ASP A 40 11.06 -8.52 -17.40
CA ASP A 40 11.02 -9.46 -18.52
C ASP A 40 12.11 -9.11 -19.54
N ALA A 41 12.82 -10.13 -20.06
CA ALA A 41 13.95 -9.95 -20.96
C ALA A 41 13.59 -9.15 -22.23
N SER A 42 12.38 -9.32 -22.76
CA SER A 42 11.91 -8.55 -23.93
C SER A 42 11.58 -7.10 -23.60
N SER A 43 11.35 -6.79 -22.32
CA SER A 43 10.98 -5.46 -21.84
C SER A 43 12.16 -4.64 -21.29
N LYS A 44 13.32 -5.27 -21.01
CA LYS A 44 14.54 -4.57 -20.54
C LYS A 44 14.95 -3.42 -21.47
N PRO A 45 15.00 -3.58 -22.81
CA PRO A 45 15.41 -2.49 -23.71
C PRO A 45 14.47 -1.27 -23.70
N LEU A 46 13.20 -1.47 -23.32
CA LEU A 46 12.22 -0.38 -23.21
C LEU A 46 12.46 0.53 -22.00
N THR A 47 13.29 0.08 -21.06
CA THR A 47 13.68 0.84 -19.86
C THR A 47 15.01 1.57 -20.03
N ALA A 48 15.53 1.64 -21.27
CA ALA A 48 16.84 2.21 -21.52
C ALA A 48 16.88 3.72 -21.20
N PHE A 49 17.94 4.16 -20.55
CA PHE A 49 18.21 5.55 -20.22
C PHE A 49 19.67 5.92 -20.53
N VAL A 50 19.88 7.18 -20.89
CA VAL A 50 21.20 7.69 -21.27
C VAL A 50 21.84 8.40 -20.08
N THR A 51 23.12 8.10 -19.86
CA THR A 51 23.98 8.83 -18.93
C THR A 51 25.20 9.36 -19.69
N HIS A 52 26.00 10.22 -19.06
CA HIS A 52 27.29 10.66 -19.61
C HIS A 52 28.28 9.51 -19.88
N LYS A 53 28.02 8.30 -19.33
CA LYS A 53 28.84 7.09 -19.53
C LYS A 53 28.32 6.15 -20.60
N GLY A 54 27.14 6.40 -21.17
CA GLY A 54 26.52 5.55 -22.19
C GLY A 54 25.05 5.23 -21.92
N LEU A 55 24.54 4.29 -22.71
CA LEU A 55 23.17 3.77 -22.64
C LEU A 55 23.12 2.58 -21.66
N PHE A 56 22.20 2.64 -20.72
CA PHE A 56 21.96 1.59 -19.73
C PHE A 56 20.50 1.18 -19.76
N GLU A 57 20.20 -0.07 -19.37
CA GLU A 57 18.85 -0.59 -19.22
C GLU A 57 18.63 -1.14 -17.81
N CYS A 58 17.39 -1.14 -17.35
CA CYS A 58 17.04 -1.67 -16.03
C CYS A 58 16.80 -3.18 -16.10
N THR A 59 17.49 -3.93 -15.24
CA THR A 59 17.29 -5.38 -15.08
C THR A 59 16.16 -5.72 -14.11
N VAL A 60 15.83 -4.78 -13.22
CA VAL A 60 14.73 -4.84 -12.25
C VAL A 60 13.75 -3.71 -12.50
N MET A 61 12.52 -3.85 -12.04
CA MET A 61 11.42 -2.93 -12.36
C MET A 61 11.69 -1.52 -11.78
N PRO A 62 11.97 -0.51 -12.62
CA PRO A 62 12.26 0.84 -12.14
C PRO A 62 10.97 1.57 -11.74
N PHE A 63 11.14 2.62 -10.92
CA PHE A 63 10.05 3.56 -10.67
C PHE A 63 9.69 4.33 -11.95
N GLY A 64 8.43 4.75 -12.05
CA GLY A 64 7.94 5.58 -13.16
C GLY A 64 7.26 4.79 -14.29
N LEU A 65 7.37 3.45 -14.31
CA LEU A 65 6.60 2.65 -15.26
C LEU A 65 5.10 2.70 -14.93
N THR A 66 4.29 2.95 -15.96
CA THR A 66 2.83 3.08 -15.81
C THR A 66 2.18 1.83 -15.20
N ASN A 67 2.68 0.64 -15.56
CA ASN A 67 2.13 -0.64 -15.13
C ASN A 67 2.87 -1.29 -13.95
N ALA A 68 3.89 -0.62 -13.39
CA ALA A 68 4.62 -1.17 -12.23
C ALA A 68 3.71 -1.46 -11.03
N PRO A 69 2.81 -0.54 -10.58
CA PRO A 69 1.95 -0.79 -9.44
C PRO A 69 1.03 -2.00 -9.64
N THR A 70 0.44 -2.14 -10.83
CA THR A 70 -0.46 -3.25 -11.17
C THR A 70 0.29 -4.58 -11.22
N THR A 71 1.46 -4.59 -11.82
CA THR A 71 2.32 -5.80 -11.90
C THR A 71 2.74 -6.24 -10.51
N PHE A 72 3.14 -5.28 -9.67
CA PHE A 72 3.53 -5.54 -8.29
C PHE A 72 2.38 -6.06 -7.43
N GLN A 73 1.20 -5.44 -7.53
CA GLN A 73 0.00 -5.90 -6.84
C GLN A 73 -0.36 -7.34 -7.24
N ARG A 74 -0.19 -7.70 -8.51
CA ARG A 74 -0.40 -9.07 -8.99
C ARG A 74 0.59 -10.05 -8.38
N LEU A 75 1.87 -9.70 -8.33
CA LEU A 75 2.91 -10.49 -7.66
C LEU A 75 2.52 -10.74 -6.19
N MET A 76 2.18 -9.69 -5.45
CA MET A 76 1.82 -9.80 -4.04
C MET A 76 0.57 -10.65 -3.80
N ASN A 77 -0.42 -10.58 -4.70
CA ASN A 77 -1.60 -11.44 -4.65
C ASN A 77 -1.25 -12.93 -4.84
N ILE A 78 -0.22 -13.25 -5.64
CA ILE A 78 0.25 -14.62 -5.86
C ILE A 78 1.05 -15.10 -4.65
N VAL A 79 2.00 -14.28 -4.17
CA VAL A 79 2.88 -14.65 -3.05
C VAL A 79 2.09 -14.91 -1.76
N LEU A 80 1.08 -14.08 -1.49
CA LEU A 80 0.23 -14.21 -0.31
C LEU A 80 -1.10 -14.92 -0.61
N ALA A 81 -1.18 -15.67 -1.71
CA ALA A 81 -2.35 -16.47 -2.04
C ALA A 81 -2.66 -17.45 -0.91
N GLY A 82 -3.93 -17.50 -0.48
CA GLY A 82 -4.37 -18.33 0.63
C GLY A 82 -4.12 -17.75 2.03
N LEU A 83 -3.32 -16.69 2.19
CA LEU A 83 -3.20 -15.92 3.43
C LEU A 83 -4.03 -14.64 3.39
N LYS A 84 -4.20 -14.09 2.19
CA LYS A 84 -5.01 -12.91 1.93
C LYS A 84 -6.45 -13.12 2.40
N TRP A 85 -7.02 -12.13 3.09
CA TRP A 85 -8.38 -12.16 3.67
C TRP A 85 -8.56 -13.14 4.85
N GLN A 86 -7.52 -13.88 5.24
CA GLN A 86 -7.56 -14.75 6.43
C GLN A 86 -6.79 -14.14 7.59
N CYS A 87 -5.58 -13.67 7.32
CA CYS A 87 -4.70 -13.10 8.34
C CYS A 87 -3.82 -11.95 7.82
N CYS A 88 -3.89 -11.64 6.52
CA CYS A 88 -3.19 -10.51 5.96
C CYS A 88 -3.95 -9.84 4.82
N LEU A 89 -3.69 -8.55 4.63
CA LEU A 89 -4.14 -7.74 3.52
C LEU A 89 -2.91 -7.15 2.84
N VAL A 90 -3.05 -6.88 1.55
CA VAL A 90 -1.94 -6.35 0.75
C VAL A 90 -2.45 -5.23 -0.13
N TYR A 91 -1.78 -4.09 -0.05
CA TYR A 91 -2.01 -2.95 -0.91
C TYR A 91 -0.67 -2.39 -1.36
N LEU A 92 -0.34 -2.59 -2.64
CA LEU A 92 0.96 -2.26 -3.21
C LEU A 92 2.11 -2.79 -2.33
N ASP A 93 2.93 -1.89 -1.78
CA ASP A 93 4.10 -2.20 -0.95
C ASP A 93 3.77 -2.45 0.52
N ASP A 94 2.54 -2.15 0.96
CA ASP A 94 2.09 -2.29 2.34
C ASP A 94 1.40 -3.64 2.56
N ILE A 95 1.97 -4.46 3.43
CA ILE A 95 1.36 -5.71 3.90
C ILE A 95 0.85 -5.47 5.31
N ILE A 96 -0.45 -5.66 5.53
CA ILE A 96 -1.05 -5.61 6.86
C ILE A 96 -1.27 -7.04 7.33
N VAL A 97 -0.79 -7.37 8.52
CA VAL A 97 -1.08 -8.63 9.20
C VAL A 97 -1.95 -8.32 10.39
N TYR A 98 -3.00 -9.11 10.58
CA TYR A 98 -3.97 -8.89 11.65
C TYR A 98 -4.43 -10.21 12.26
N SER A 99 -4.71 -10.17 13.57
CA SER A 99 -5.22 -11.34 14.29
C SER A 99 -5.91 -10.93 15.59
N SER A 100 -6.84 -11.77 16.05
CA SER A 100 -7.61 -11.50 17.25
C SER A 100 -6.87 -11.81 18.56
N THR A 101 -5.83 -12.64 18.52
CA THR A 101 -4.98 -12.96 19.69
C THR A 101 -3.49 -12.89 19.36
N PHE A 102 -2.67 -12.53 20.34
CA PHE A 102 -1.22 -12.42 20.17
C PHE A 102 -0.57 -13.75 19.72
N LYS A 103 -1.00 -14.88 20.30
CA LYS A 103 -0.49 -16.20 19.95
C LYS A 103 -0.78 -16.57 18.49
N GLN A 104 -1.96 -16.21 18.00
CA GLN A 104 -2.33 -16.41 16.60
C GLN A 104 -1.53 -15.46 15.69
N HIS A 105 -1.35 -14.21 16.12
CA HIS A 105 -0.59 -13.21 15.40
C HIS A 105 0.86 -13.64 15.10
N ILE A 106 1.55 -14.24 16.08
CA ILE A 106 2.90 -14.78 15.85
C ILE A 106 2.91 -15.91 14.82
N LYS A 107 1.87 -16.76 14.80
CA LYS A 107 1.76 -17.84 13.80
C LYS A 107 1.51 -17.26 12.41
N ASP A 108 0.65 -16.26 12.29
CA ASP A 108 0.30 -15.67 11.00
C ASP A 108 1.45 -14.84 10.43
N LEU A 109 2.17 -14.09 11.28
CA LEU A 109 3.43 -13.44 10.90
C LEU A 109 4.45 -14.43 10.34
N ARG A 110 4.60 -15.60 10.97
CA ARG A 110 5.49 -16.64 10.46
C ARG A 110 5.08 -17.13 9.09
N LYS A 111 3.78 -17.36 8.84
CA LYS A 111 3.29 -17.76 7.50
C LYS A 111 3.60 -16.69 6.45
N VAL A 112 3.34 -15.43 6.77
CA VAL A 112 3.61 -14.29 5.88
C VAL A 112 5.11 -14.18 5.60
N PHE A 113 5.97 -14.28 6.61
CA PHE A 113 7.42 -14.24 6.40
C PHE A 113 7.93 -15.42 5.57
N LEU A 114 7.42 -16.64 5.77
CA LEU A 114 7.78 -17.80 4.97
C LEU A 114 7.38 -17.61 3.49
N ALA A 115 6.19 -17.05 3.24
CA ALA A 115 5.75 -16.74 1.88
C ALA A 115 6.66 -15.70 1.20
N LEU A 116 7.03 -14.63 1.91
CA LEU A 116 7.95 -13.61 1.40
C LEU A 116 9.36 -14.16 1.13
N VAL A 117 9.88 -14.99 2.03
CA VAL A 117 11.17 -15.67 1.84
C VAL A 117 11.13 -16.60 0.63
N GLY A 118 10.05 -17.35 0.45
CA GLY A 118 9.87 -18.22 -0.72
C GLY A 118 9.82 -17.45 -2.05
N ALA A 119 9.38 -16.20 -2.02
CA ALA A 119 9.37 -15.29 -3.17
C ALA A 119 10.64 -14.43 -3.31
N ASN A 120 11.65 -14.64 -2.45
CA ASN A 120 12.87 -13.83 -2.36
C ASN A 120 12.61 -12.33 -2.17
N LEU A 121 11.55 -11.99 -1.43
CA LEU A 121 11.19 -10.61 -1.10
C LEU A 121 11.74 -10.22 0.28
N THR A 122 12.27 -9.01 0.36
CA THR A 122 12.93 -8.45 1.53
C THR A 122 12.16 -7.27 2.11
N LEU A 123 12.07 -7.25 3.43
CA LEU A 123 11.39 -6.20 4.19
C LEU A 123 12.35 -5.11 4.65
N LYS A 124 11.85 -3.90 4.79
CA LYS A 124 12.55 -2.79 5.44
C LYS A 124 12.12 -2.70 6.90
N ALA A 125 12.84 -3.43 7.77
CA ALA A 125 12.53 -3.52 9.20
C ALA A 125 12.33 -2.16 9.89
N SER A 126 13.08 -1.12 9.49
CA SER A 126 12.94 0.23 10.06
C SER A 126 11.62 0.94 9.75
N LYS A 127 10.86 0.44 8.78
CA LYS A 127 9.54 0.95 8.41
C LYS A 127 8.39 0.03 8.82
N CYS A 128 8.68 -1.17 9.31
CA CYS A 128 7.65 -2.07 9.81
C CYS A 128 7.13 -1.56 11.17
N ASN A 129 5.81 -1.45 11.32
CA ASN A 129 5.20 -1.03 12.58
C ASN A 129 4.59 -2.23 13.30
N PHE A 130 5.23 -2.63 14.40
CA PHE A 130 4.82 -3.78 15.21
C PHE A 130 3.86 -3.38 16.33
N CYS A 131 2.74 -4.11 16.46
CA CYS A 131 1.87 -4.15 17.63
C CYS A 131 1.45 -2.79 18.19
N ARG A 132 1.01 -1.85 17.34
CA ARG A 132 0.45 -0.58 17.82
C ARG A 132 -1.06 -0.69 17.98
N ARG A 133 -1.59 -0.14 19.09
CA ARG A 133 -3.05 -0.01 19.32
C ARG A 133 -3.70 0.97 18.35
N GLU A 134 -2.94 1.96 17.89
CA GLU A 134 -3.37 2.92 16.89
C GLU A 134 -2.36 2.93 15.74
N MET A 135 -2.87 2.86 14.51
CA MET A 135 -2.01 2.76 13.33
C MET A 135 -2.54 3.60 12.19
N LYS A 136 -1.64 4.35 11.55
CA LYS A 136 -1.94 4.98 10.28
C LYS A 136 -1.83 3.95 9.17
N LEU A 137 -2.92 3.73 8.44
CA LEU A 137 -3.00 2.84 7.30
C LEU A 137 -3.79 3.52 6.18
N LEU A 138 -3.22 3.58 4.97
CA LEU A 138 -3.90 4.10 3.76
C LEU A 138 -4.61 5.44 4.00
N TRP A 139 -3.95 6.37 4.71
CA TRP A 139 -4.47 7.71 5.06
C TRP A 139 -5.64 7.72 6.07
N HIS A 140 -5.81 6.63 6.81
CA HIS A 140 -6.75 6.48 7.91
C HIS A 140 -5.99 6.14 9.20
N LEU A 141 -6.46 6.64 10.32
CA LEU A 141 -6.05 6.22 11.65
C LEU A 141 -6.98 5.11 12.12
N ILE A 142 -6.47 3.89 12.22
CA ILE A 142 -7.18 2.76 12.82
C ILE A 142 -6.95 2.85 14.32
N THR A 143 -8.04 3.00 15.07
CA THR A 143 -8.05 2.96 16.54
C THR A 143 -8.97 1.84 17.03
N PRO A 144 -8.89 1.42 18.30
CA PRO A 144 -9.84 0.45 18.86
C PRO A 144 -11.30 0.93 18.79
N ASP A 145 -11.52 2.25 18.78
CA ASP A 145 -12.84 2.88 18.68
C ASP A 145 -13.35 3.00 17.22
N GLY A 146 -12.59 2.48 16.25
CA GLY A 146 -12.93 2.50 14.83
C GLY A 146 -11.92 3.26 13.96
N ILE A 147 -12.30 3.46 12.70
CA ILE A 147 -11.50 4.11 11.66
C ILE A 147 -11.75 5.62 11.69
N LYS A 148 -10.70 6.40 11.86
CA LYS A 148 -10.75 7.87 11.80
C LYS A 148 -9.95 8.36 10.58
N PRO A 149 -10.36 9.45 9.91
CA PRO A 149 -9.53 10.09 8.89
C PRO A 149 -8.21 10.62 9.48
N ASP A 150 -7.11 10.58 8.70
CA ASP A 150 -5.83 11.14 9.16
C ASP A 150 -5.90 12.66 9.32
N LEU A 151 -5.67 13.15 10.54
CA LEU A 151 -5.64 14.57 10.90
C LEU A 151 -4.64 15.37 10.05
N GLY A 152 -3.54 14.76 9.59
CA GLY A 152 -2.57 15.42 8.72
C GLY A 152 -3.14 15.79 7.35
N LEU A 153 -4.04 14.96 6.84
CA LEU A 153 -4.72 15.24 5.58
C LEU A 153 -5.87 16.23 5.76
N ILE A 154 -6.61 16.14 6.89
CA ILE A 154 -7.61 17.15 7.25
C ILE A 154 -6.96 18.53 7.33
N ALA A 155 -5.82 18.66 8.01
CA ALA A 155 -5.08 19.91 8.08
C ALA A 155 -4.59 20.39 6.70
N THR A 156 -4.32 19.47 5.77
CA THR A 156 -3.94 19.79 4.38
C THR A 156 -5.14 20.30 3.58
N ILE A 157 -6.34 19.74 3.81
CA ILE A 157 -7.59 20.19 3.21
C ILE A 157 -7.99 21.56 3.76
N GLU A 158 -7.90 21.76 5.08
CA GLU A 158 -8.19 23.05 5.74
C GLU A 158 -7.28 24.17 5.24
N LYS A 159 -6.01 23.85 4.97
CA LYS A 159 -5.02 24.79 4.42
C LYS A 159 -5.04 24.86 2.89
N CYS A 160 -5.92 24.11 2.23
CA CYS A 160 -5.95 24.08 0.77
C CYS A 160 -6.45 25.43 0.23
N ALA A 161 -5.66 26.05 -0.64
CA ALA A 161 -6.06 27.29 -1.28
C ALA A 161 -7.31 27.07 -2.15
N ARG A 162 -8.18 28.08 -2.21
CA ARG A 162 -9.39 28.04 -3.03
C ARG A 162 -9.00 27.74 -4.50
N PRO A 163 -9.51 26.66 -5.11
CA PRO A 163 -9.15 26.32 -6.48
C PRO A 163 -9.64 27.42 -7.43
N THR A 164 -8.74 27.91 -8.28
CA THR A 164 -9.00 28.99 -9.25
C THR A 164 -9.19 28.49 -10.68
N ASN A 165 -8.97 27.19 -10.93
CA ASN A 165 -9.07 26.58 -12.26
C ASN A 165 -9.80 25.24 -12.22
N ILE A 166 -10.26 24.78 -13.38
CA ILE A 166 -11.04 23.55 -13.54
C ILE A 166 -10.30 22.32 -12.99
N LYS A 167 -8.98 22.22 -13.23
CA LYS A 167 -8.16 21.11 -12.72
C LYS A 167 -8.12 21.08 -11.19
N GLY A 168 -8.03 22.25 -10.56
CA GLY A 168 -8.04 22.41 -9.10
C GLY A 168 -9.39 22.04 -8.50
N VAL A 169 -10.51 22.42 -9.15
CA VAL A 169 -11.86 22.03 -8.73
C VAL A 169 -12.04 20.51 -8.84
N GLN A 170 -11.65 19.90 -9.95
CA GLN A 170 -11.69 18.45 -10.14
C GLN A 170 -10.83 17.72 -9.10
N ALA A 171 -9.65 18.26 -8.80
CA ALA A 171 -8.76 17.67 -7.81
C ALA A 171 -9.35 17.72 -6.38
N PHE A 172 -9.92 18.87 -6.01
CA PHE A 172 -10.58 19.06 -4.72
C PHE A 172 -11.81 18.15 -4.57
N LEU A 173 -12.65 18.06 -5.61
CA LEU A 173 -13.81 17.16 -5.61
C LEU A 173 -13.43 15.69 -5.54
N GLY A 174 -12.34 15.27 -6.19
CA GLY A 174 -11.84 13.91 -6.09
C GLY A 174 -11.33 13.57 -4.68
N LEU A 175 -10.68 14.52 -4.01
CA LEU A 175 -10.20 14.36 -2.64
C LEU A 175 -11.35 14.29 -1.63
N THR A 176 -12.32 15.19 -1.71
CA THR A 176 -13.49 15.18 -0.81
C THR A 176 -14.42 14.00 -1.10
N GLY A 177 -14.54 13.58 -2.36
CA GLY A 177 -15.29 12.40 -2.77
C GLY A 177 -14.75 11.09 -2.16
N TYR A 178 -13.44 10.99 -1.93
CA TYR A 178 -12.82 9.84 -1.27
C TYR A 178 -13.28 9.68 0.19
N TYR A 179 -13.46 10.80 0.91
CA TYR A 179 -13.89 10.82 2.32
C TYR A 179 -15.40 10.95 2.51
N ARG A 180 -16.20 10.81 1.44
CA ARG A 180 -17.66 11.01 1.48
C ARG A 180 -18.40 10.12 2.48
N ARG A 181 -17.86 8.95 2.82
CA ARG A 181 -18.47 8.03 3.82
C ARG A 181 -18.02 8.27 5.26
N THR A 182 -16.91 8.96 5.45
CA THR A 182 -16.39 9.32 6.79
C THR A 182 -16.81 10.73 7.22
N SER A 183 -17.40 11.51 6.31
CA SER A 183 -18.08 12.78 6.59
C SER A 183 -19.58 12.49 6.72
N PRO A 184 -20.28 13.06 7.73
CA PRO A 184 -21.73 12.97 7.84
C PRO A 184 -22.46 13.61 6.65
#